data_AF-A0A565BBR8-F1
#
_entry.id   AF-A0A565BBR8-F1
#
_cell.length_a   1.000
_cell.length_b   1.000
_cell.length_c   1.000
_cell.angle_alpha   90.00
_cell.angle_beta   90.00
_cell.angle_gamma   90.00
#
_symmetry.space_group_name_H-M   'P 1'
#
loop_
_entity.id
_entity.type
_entity.pdbx_description
1 polymer ?
#
loop_
_entity_poly.entity_id
_entity_poly.type
_entity_poly.pdbx_seq_one_letter_code
_entity_poly.pdbx_strand_id
1 'polypeptide(L)' 'MELKFLSVKEEVQKRRVLFEHIRTDMMVADPLTKRLPPKAFNGHVERMGVIDKALLSNL' A
#
# COMPACT_ATOMS: atom_id res chain seq x y z
N MET A 1 -21.66 -9.08 15.09
CA MET A 1 -21.33 -8.69 13.70
C MET A 1 -20.71 -7.30 13.77
N GLU A 2 -19.45 -7.12 13.36
CA GLU A 2 -18.83 -5.79 13.39
C GLU A 2 -19.44 -4.91 12.28
N LEU A 3 -20.10 -3.81 12.65
CA LEU A 3 -20.84 -2.91 11.75
C LEU A 3 -19.97 -2.36 10.59
N LYS A 4 -18.65 -2.22 10.82
CA LYS A 4 -17.67 -1.73 9.83
C LYS A 4 -17.54 -2.57 8.56
N PHE A 5 -17.96 -3.84 8.57
CA PHE A 5 -17.93 -4.68 7.37
C PHE A 5 -19.23 -4.61 6.54
N LEU A 6 -20.32 -4.08 7.09
CA LEU A 6 -21.59 -3.99 6.38
C LEU A 6 -21.53 -2.96 5.24
N SER A 7 -20.93 -1.79 5.50
CA SER A 7 -20.77 -0.74 4.48
C SER A 7 -19.91 -1.20 3.31
N VAL A 8 -18.79 -1.88 3.57
CA VAL A 8 -17.94 -2.44 2.52
C VAL A 8 -18.69 -3.49 1.71
N LYS A 9 -19.40 -4.42 2.38
CA LYS A 9 -20.18 -5.46 1.71
C LYS A 9 -21.24 -4.89 0.76
N GLU A 10 -21.94 -3.84 1.19
CA GLU A 10 -22.93 -3.16 0.34
C GLU A 10 -22.32 -2.55 -0.92
N GLU A 11 -21.19 -1.87 -0.82
CA GLU A 11 -20.53 -1.25 -1.99
C GLU A 11 -19.97 -2.29 -2.95
N VAL A 12 -19.50 -3.44 -2.43
CA VAL A 12 -19.14 -4.62 -3.23
C VAL A 12 -20.34 -5.19 -3.97
N GLN A 13 -21.48 -5.37 -3.29
CA GLN A 13 -22.71 -5.86 -3.92
C GLN A 13 -23.25 -4.91 -4.99
N LYS A 14 -23.15 -3.59 -4.76
CA LYS A 14 -23.50 -2.55 -5.74
C LYS A 14 -22.49 -2.42 -6.89
N ARG A 15 -21.40 -3.20 -6.88
CA ARG A 15 -20.30 -3.15 -7.86
C ARG A 15 -19.68 -1.75 -8.02
N ARG A 16 -19.64 -0.99 -6.92
CA ARG A 16 -19.07 0.37 -6.88
C ARG A 16 -17.57 0.38 -6.54
N VAL A 17 -16.99 -0.80 -6.32
CA VAL A 17 -15.57 -0.98 -6.06
C VAL A 17 -14.98 -1.92 -7.11
N LEU A 18 -13.76 -1.62 -7.54
CA LEU A 18 -12.96 -2.47 -8.40
C LEU A 18 -11.93 -3.22 -7.54
N PHE A 19 -11.75 -4.51 -7.82
CA PHE A 19 -10.72 -5.32 -7.21
C PHE A 19 -9.59 -5.52 -8.20
N GLU A 20 -8.45 -4.87 -7.93
CA GLU A 20 -7.25 -5.03 -8.72
C GLU A 20 -6.24 -5.89 -7.96
N HIS A 21 -5.64 -6.86 -8.64
CA HIS A 21 -4.51 -7.58 -8.10
C HIS A 21 -3.24 -6.74 -8.32
N ILE A 22 -2.69 -6.22 -7.22
CA ILE A 22 -1.42 -5.53 -7.21
C ILE A 22 -0.36 -6.52 -6.74
N ARG A 23 0.73 -6.66 -7.51
CA ARG A 23 1.86 -7.49 -7.12
C ARG A 23 2.44 -6.99 -5.79
N THR A 24 2.95 -7.90 -4.96
CA THR A 24 3.48 -7.58 -3.62
C THR A 24 4.53 -6.46 -3.64
N ASP A 25 5.38 -6.43 -4.67
CA ASP A 25 6.43 -5.41 -4.83
C ASP A 25 5.89 -4.00 -5.15
N MET A 26 4.61 -3.89 -5.46
CA MET A 26 3.90 -2.65 -5.76
C MET A 26 2.87 -2.29 -4.68
N MET A 27 2.69 -3.10 -3.64
CA MET A 27 1.68 -2.86 -2.61
C MET A 27 2.12 -1.75 -1.63
N VAL A 28 1.40 -0.63 -1.64
CA VAL A 28 1.65 0.50 -0.72
C VAL A 28 1.38 0.16 0.76
N ALA A 29 0.51 -0.81 1.01
CA ALA A 29 0.21 -1.25 2.37
C ALA A 29 1.40 -1.94 3.06
N ASP A 30 2.29 -2.58 2.28
CA ASP A 30 3.38 -3.39 2.82
C ASP A 30 4.36 -2.55 3.65
N PRO A 31 4.85 -1.39 3.19
CA PRO A 31 5.67 -0.50 4.01
C PRO A 31 4.97 0.07 5.25
N LEU A 32 3.64 0.18 5.22
CA LEU A 32 2.86 0.78 6.31
C LEU A 32 2.47 -0.23 7.41
N THR A 33 2.50 -1.52 7.11
CA THR A 33 1.96 -2.57 8.00
C THR A 33 2.97 -3.67 8.31
N LYS A 34 4.01 -3.84 7.50
CA LYS A 34 5.03 -4.88 7.66
C LYS A 34 6.38 -4.27 7.99
N ARG A 35 7.19 -5.01 8.76
CA ARG A 35 8.62 -4.77 8.84
C ARG A 35 9.28 -5.36 7.60
N LEU A 36 9.77 -4.50 6.72
CA LEU A 36 10.43 -4.90 5.48
C LEU A 36 11.96 -4.76 5.63
N PRO A 37 12.75 -5.61 4.94
CA PRO A 37 14.17 -5.37 4.78
C PRO A 37 14.43 -4.00 4.13
N PRO A 38 15.50 -3.27 4.49
CA PRO A 38 15.75 -1.92 3.99
C PRO A 38 15.69 -1.78 2.46
N LYS A 39 16.23 -2.76 1.73
CA LYS A 39 16.19 -2.77 0.26
C LYS A 39 14.76 -2.81 -0.31
N ALA A 40 13.88 -3.59 0.30
CA ALA A 40 12.49 -3.72 -0.13
C ALA A 40 11.69 -2.45 0.20
N PHE A 41 11.93 -1.87 1.38
CA PHE A 41 11.34 -0.61 1.81
C PHE A 41 11.73 0.54 0.88
N ASN A 42 13.03 0.73 0.61
CA ASN A 42 13.53 1.79 -0.27
C ASN A 42 12.93 1.69 -1.68
N GLY A 43 12.88 0.48 -2.25
CA GLY A 43 12.27 0.29 -3.55
C GLY A 43 10.78 0.66 -3.59
N HIS A 44 10.04 0.45 -2.49
CA HIS A 44 8.65 0.89 -2.41
C HIS A 44 8.54 2.41 -2.25
N VAL A 45 9.33 3.03 -1.38
CA VAL A 45 9.33 4.49 -1.14
C VAL A 45 9.67 5.26 -2.42
N GLU A 46 10.64 4.76 -3.19
CA GLU A 46 11.00 5.32 -4.50
C GLU A 46 9.82 5.28 -5.46
N ARG A 47 9.14 4.13 -5.57
CA ARG A 47 7.95 3.98 -6.42
C ARG A 47 6.76 4.82 -5.98
N MET A 48 6.64 5.14 -4.69
CA MET A 48 5.61 6.05 -4.20
C MET A 48 5.93 7.52 -4.46
N GLY A 49 7.16 7.85 -4.88
CA GLY A 49 7.61 9.24 -5.02
C GLY A 49 7.77 9.95 -3.68
N VAL A 50 7.86 9.22 -2.57
CA VAL A 50 8.00 9.75 -1.21
C VAL A 50 9.48 9.86 -0.87
N ILE A 51 10.27 10.49 -1.74
CA ILE A 51 11.70 10.69 -1.51
C ILE A 51 11.98 12.19 -1.37
N ASP A 52 12.56 12.57 -0.24
CA ASP A 52 13.25 13.85 -0.14
C ASP A 52 14.68 13.69 -0.71
N LYS A 53 15.09 14.60 -1.60
CA LYS A 53 16.41 14.55 -2.26
C LYS A 53 17.56 14.52 -1.25
N ALA A 54 17.36 15.10 -0.07
CA ALA A 54 18.35 15.12 1.01
C ALA A 54 18.60 13.74 1.67
N LEU A 55 17.69 12.77 1.50
CA LEU A 55 17.86 11.42 2.06
C LEU A 55 18.65 10.49 1.11
N LEU A 56 18.71 10.81 -0.19
CA LEU A 56 19.51 10.06 -1.17
C LEU A 56 21.01 10.35 -1.06
N SER A 57 21.42 11.48 -0.51
CA SER A 57 22.84 11.86 -0.40
C SER A 57 23.62 11.09 0.67
N ASN A 58 22.94 10.24 1.45
CA ASN A 58 23.53 9.51 2.58
C ASN A 58 23.46 7.97 2.42
N LEU A 59 23.13 7.49 1.22
CA LEU A 59 23.17 6.06 0.84
C LEU A 59 24.34 5.77 -0.10
#